data_AF-A0A9D4QRS4-F1
#
_entry.id   AF-A0A9D4QRS4-F1
#
_cell.length_a   1.000
_cell.length_b   1.000
_cell.length_c   1.000
_cell.angle_alpha   90.00
_cell.angle_beta   90.00
_cell.angle_gamma   90.00
#
_symmetry.space_group_name_H-M   'P 1'
#
loop_
_entity.id
_entity.type
_entity.pdbx_description
1 polymer ?
#
loop_
_entity_poly.entity_id
_entity_poly.type
_entity_poly.pdbx_seq_one_letter_code
_entity_poly.pdbx_strand_id
1 'polypeptide(L)' 'MECKPEEKDLCCVCRMISPPNFPDSPYLTILTWGECTICSHWVHLKFCTKTRVVRRNDHSVCPHCEV' A
#
# COMPACT_ATOMS: atom_id res chain seq x y z
N MET A 1 24.40 6.16 -7.08
CA MET A 1 24.02 5.16 -6.06
C MET A 1 22.52 5.07 -6.12
N GLU A 2 21.98 3.97 -6.62
CA GLU A 2 20.54 3.76 -6.70
C GLU A 2 20.07 3.17 -5.36
N CYS A 3 19.20 3.87 -4.63
CA CYS A 3 18.55 3.32 -3.43
C CYS A 3 17.58 2.22 -3.87
N LYS A 4 17.96 0.96 -3.70
CA LYS A 4 17.04 -0.16 -3.88
C LYS A 4 16.04 -0.15 -2.72
N PRO A 5 14.73 -0.21 -2.97
CA PRO A 5 13.74 -0.32 -1.90
C PRO A 5 13.96 -1.63 -1.13
N GLU A 6 13.88 -1.55 0.20
CA GLU A 6 13.90 -2.74 1.04
C GLU A 6 12.53 -3.44 0.94
N GLU A 7 12.45 -4.75 1.20
CA GLU A 7 11.17 -5.49 1.08
C GLU A 7 10.05 -4.92 1.95
N LYS A 8 10.41 -4.29 3.07
CA LYS A 8 9.49 -3.60 3.98
C LYS A 8 8.86 -2.34 3.38
N ASP A 9 9.48 -1.77 2.34
CA ASP A 9 9.01 -0.55 1.66
C ASP A 9 8.04 -0.87 0.50
N LEU A 10 7.85 -2.16 0.21
CA LEU A 10 6.99 -2.63 -0.86
C LEU A 10 5.59 -2.94 -0.32
N CYS A 11 4.58 -2.74 -1.16
CA CYS A 11 3.23 -3.20 -0.87
C CYS A 11 3.22 -4.73 -0.74
N CYS A 12 2.68 -5.26 0.35
CA CYS A 12 2.68 -6.71 0.59
C CYS A 12 1.81 -7.51 -0.38
N VAL A 13 0.88 -6.85 -1.08
CA VAL A 13 -0.01 -7.48 -2.06
C VAL A 13 0.62 -7.51 -3.44
N CYS A 14 1.05 -6.35 -3.96
CA CYS A 14 1.54 -6.22 -5.33
C CYS A 14 3.08 -6.18 -5.46
N ARG A 15 3.81 -6.18 -4.33
CA ARG A 15 5.28 -6.12 -4.24
C ARG A 15 5.90 -4.94 -5.00
N MET A 16 5.16 -3.83 -5.10
CA MET A 16 5.61 -2.60 -5.76
C MET A 16 5.47 -1.40 -4.81
N ILE A 17 6.31 -0.38 -5.00
CA ILE A 17 6.15 0.92 -4.34
C ILE A 17 4.96 1.67 -4.95
N SER A 18 4.84 1.64 -6.27
CA SER A 18 3.77 2.29 -7.01
C SER A 18 3.06 1.25 -7.87
N PRO A 19 1.71 1.19 -7.85
CA PRO A 19 0.96 0.26 -8.69
C PRO A 19 1.13 0.62 -10.18
N PRO A 20 1.03 -0.37 -11.09
CA PRO A 20 1.28 -0.16 -12.52
C PRO A 20 0.21 0.71 -13.20
N ASN A 21 -0.99 0.79 -12.62
CA ASN A 21 -2.07 1.66 -13.09
C ASN A 21 -2.00 3.06 -12.46
N PHE A 22 -0.87 3.45 -11.88
CA PHE A 22 -0.69 4.79 -11.39
C PHE A 22 -0.59 5.73 -12.60
N PRO A 23 -1.50 6.69 -12.75
CA PRO A 23 -1.51 7.52 -13.95
C PRO A 23 -0.23 8.35 -13.99
N ASP A 24 0.43 8.39 -15.15
CA ASP A 24 1.52 9.31 -15.49
C ASP A 24 0.94 10.73 -15.71
N SER A 25 0.22 11.19 -14.70
CA SER A 25 -0.52 12.45 -14.72
C SER A 25 0.43 13.56 -14.31
N PRO A 26 0.39 14.73 -14.99
CA PRO A 26 1.12 15.91 -14.53
C PRO A 26 0.59 16.42 -13.18
N TYR A 27 -0.56 15.92 -12.72
CA TYR A 27 -1.13 16.22 -11.42
C TYR A 27 -0.60 15.26 -10.35
N LEU A 28 -0.27 15.83 -9.18
CA LEU A 28 0.13 15.09 -7.98
C LEU A 28 -0.96 14.06 -7.62
N THR A 29 -0.70 12.81 -7.95
CA THR A 29 -1.52 11.70 -7.47
C THR A 29 -0.92 11.25 -6.14
N ILE A 30 -1.72 11.28 -5.08
CA ILE A 30 -1.26 10.87 -3.75
C ILE A 30 -1.50 9.36 -3.61
N LEU A 31 -0.42 8.60 -3.44
CA LEU A 31 -0.49 7.21 -3.01
C LEU A 31 -0.90 7.16 -1.55
N THR A 32 -1.98 6.45 -1.27
CA THR A 32 -2.45 6.23 0.10
C THR A 32 -2.03 4.84 0.56
N TRP A 33 -1.36 4.81 1.69
CA TRP A 33 -0.83 3.60 2.31
C TRP A 33 -1.49 3.37 3.66
N GLY A 34 -1.65 2.11 4.02
CA GLY A 34 -2.03 1.67 5.36
C GLY A 34 -1.17 0.51 5.80
N GLU A 35 -1.02 0.34 7.10
CA GLU A 35 -0.31 -0.78 7.70
C GLU A 35 -1.32 -1.89 8.03
N CYS A 36 -0.98 -3.13 7.69
CA CYS A 36 -1.77 -4.28 8.10
C CYS A 36 -1.57 -4.58 9.58
N THR A 37 -2.65 -4.69 10.36
CA THR A 37 -2.56 -4.99 11.80
C THR A 37 -2.13 -6.41 12.14
N ILE A 38 -2.08 -7.33 11.16
CA ILE A 38 -1.73 -8.74 11.37
C ILE A 38 -0.25 -9.01 11.04
N CYS A 39 0.22 -8.56 9.87
CA CYS A 39 1.57 -8.82 9.39
C CYS A 39 2.50 -7.59 9.46
N SER A 40 2.00 -6.44 9.89
CA SER A 40 2.74 -5.17 9.98
C SER A 40 3.39 -4.71 8.67
N HIS A 41 2.90 -5.18 7.52
CA HIS A 41 3.36 -4.72 6.22
C HIS A 41 2.48 -3.60 5.67
N TRP A 42 3.09 -2.75 4.84
CA TRP A 42 2.41 -1.68 4.14
C TRP A 42 1.59 -2.20 2.95
N VAL A 43 0.45 -1.56 2.69
CA VAL A 43 -0.44 -1.88 1.57
C VAL A 43 -1.05 -0.63 0.95
N HIS A 44 -1.24 -0.61 -0.37
CA HIS A 44 -1.94 0.48 -1.06
C HIS A 44 -3.44 0.42 -0.78
N LEU A 45 -3.97 1.44 -0.09
CA LEU A 45 -5.38 1.50 0.28
C LEU A 45 -6.31 1.62 -0.93
N LYS A 46 -5.97 2.51 -1.87
CA LYS A 46 -6.83 2.76 -3.03
C LYS A 46 -6.77 1.66 -4.10
N PHE A 47 -5.69 0.89 -4.15
CA PHE A 47 -5.37 0.01 -5.28
C PHE A 47 -5.34 -1.48 -4.92
N CYS A 48 -4.83 -1.82 -3.76
CA CYS A 48 -4.63 -3.21 -3.34
C CYS A 48 -5.59 -3.64 -2.24
N THR A 49 -6.43 -2.75 -1.70
CA THR A 49 -7.47 -3.10 -0.72
C THR A 49 -8.81 -2.48 -1.13
N LYS A 50 -9.89 -2.94 -0.50
CA LYS A 50 -11.23 -2.30 -0.63
C LYS A 50 -11.35 -1.05 0.27
N THR A 51 -10.45 -0.91 1.24
CA THR A 51 -10.46 0.15 2.26
C THR A 51 -9.77 1.39 1.71
N ARG A 52 -10.55 2.44 1.43
CA ARG A 52 -10.03 3.67 0.81
C ARG A 52 -9.48 4.71 1.80
N VAL A 53 -9.87 4.60 3.06
CA VAL A 53 -9.46 5.52 4.14
C VAL A 53 -9.30 4.68 5.39
N VAL A 54 -8.14 4.79 6.04
CA VAL A 54 -7.88 4.20 7.36
C VAL A 54 -7.83 5.34 8.36
N ARG A 55 -8.60 5.24 9.44
CA ARG A 55 -8.57 6.21 10.53
C ARG A 55 -7.52 5.80 11.57
N ARG A 56 -7.12 6.75 12.41
CA ARG A 56 -6.29 6.41 13.58
C ARG A 56 -7.07 5.38 14.42
N ASN A 57 -6.43 4.25 14.72
CA ASN A 57 -7.01 3.11 15.46
C ASN A 57 -7.97 2.19 14.67
N ASP A 58 -8.03 2.30 13.34
CA ASP A 58 -8.75 1.33 12.52
C ASP A 58 -7.96 0.02 12.41
N HIS A 59 -8.66 -1.11 12.45
CA HIS A 59 -8.08 -2.42 12.21
C HIS A 59 -8.11 -2.75 10.72
N SER A 60 -7.18 -2.17 9.95
CA SER A 60 -7.02 -2.51 8.55
C SER A 60 -6.22 -3.80 8.37
N VAL A 61 -6.84 -4.77 7.71
CA VAL A 61 -6.21 -6.03 7.32
C VAL A 61 -5.98 -6.01 5.81
N CYS A 62 -4.81 -6.47 5.38
CA CYS A 62 -4.53 -6.60 3.95
C CYS A 62 -5.15 -7.91 3.40
N PRO A 63 -5.46 -7.99 2.09
CA PRO A 63 -6.11 -9.16 1.51
C PRO A 63 -5.38 -10.49 1.71
N HIS A 64 -4.05 -10.49 1.89
CA HIS A 64 -3.31 -11.73 2.15
C HIS A 64 -3.49 -12.25 3.58
N CYS A 65 -3.96 -11.41 4.51
CA CYS A 65 -4.26 -11.77 5.89
C CYS A 65 -5.77 -11.93 6.16
N GLU A 66 -6.64 -11.58 5.20
CA GLU A 66 -8.08 -11.83 5.28
C GLU A 66 -8.46 -13.30 4.98
N VAL A 67 -7.46 -14.16 4.72
CA VAL A 67 -7.59 -15.57 4.31
C VAL A 67 -7.83 -16.48 5.52
#